data_AF-A0A9D8Y312-F1
#
_entry.id   AF-A0A9D8Y312-F1
#
_cell.length_a   1.000
_cell.length_b   1.000
_cell.length_c   1.000
_cell.angle_alpha   90.00
_cell.angle_beta   90.00
_cell.angle_gamma   90.00
#
_symmetry.space_group_name_H-M   'P 1'
#
loop_
_entity.id
_entity.type
_entity.pdbx_description
1 polymer ?
#
loop_
_entity_poly.entity_id
_entity_poly.type
_entity_poly.pdbx_seq_one_letter_code
_entity_poly.pdbx_strand_id
1 'polypeptide(L)'
;MPTVKTGSVVLVGIESQKSDGLCGGGFSIENGAGDDTYLALLLRYLDVCNQVMAANCHRFPYRQIWSAGEDARSGNPVLLLLVDEEVKAAGVVTLGQASISVNPVSLMTLGDIDGALPRYPIEFQYILRVVSAPDLYVADPSKINWDWLQA
;
A
#
# COMPACT_ATOMS: atom_id res chain seq x y z
N MET A 1 -11.84 -17.95 27.02
CA MET A 1 -11.57 -16.74 26.23
C MET A 1 -10.18 -16.86 25.64
N PRO A 2 -10.01 -17.14 24.34
CA PRO A 2 -8.68 -17.17 23.75
C PRO A 2 -8.19 -15.74 23.47
N THR A 3 -7.05 -15.39 24.05
CA THR A 3 -6.35 -14.14 23.87
C THR A 3 -5.58 -14.20 22.54
N VAL A 4 -6.02 -13.44 21.54
CA VAL A 4 -5.26 -13.29 20.29
C VAL A 4 -4.10 -12.34 20.56
N LYS A 5 -2.86 -12.84 20.44
CA LYS A 5 -1.65 -12.02 20.50
C LYS A 5 -1.47 -11.30 19.17
N THR A 6 -1.50 -9.98 19.20
CA THR A 6 -1.13 -9.09 18.09
C THR A 6 0.35 -9.30 17.76
N GLY A 7 0.63 -9.98 16.65
CA GLY A 7 1.96 -10.05 16.08
C GLY A 7 2.18 -8.84 15.18
N SER A 8 2.96 -7.86 15.64
CA SER A 8 3.46 -6.80 14.76
C SER A 8 4.51 -7.40 13.83
N VAL A 9 4.24 -7.40 12.52
CA VAL A 9 5.26 -7.71 11.51
C VAL A 9 6.03 -6.42 11.24
N VAL A 10 7.25 -6.35 11.77
CA VAL A 10 8.23 -5.33 11.41
C VAL A 10 8.76 -5.70 10.02
N LEU A 11 8.56 -4.85 9.02
CA LEU A 11 9.16 -4.99 7.70
C LEU A 11 10.70 -4.94 7.88
N VAL A 12 11.33 -6.11 7.75
CA VAL A 12 12.78 -6.21 7.64
C VAL A 12 13.17 -5.59 6.30
N GLY A 13 13.93 -4.50 6.36
CA GLY A 13 14.49 -3.84 5.18
C GLY A 13 15.26 -4.86 4.35
N ILE A 14 14.85 -5.01 3.09
CA ILE A 14 15.61 -5.76 2.09
C ILE A 14 16.85 -4.92 1.79
N GLU A 15 17.97 -5.30 2.39
CA GLU A 15 19.28 -4.72 2.14
C GLU A 15 19.67 -5.05 0.69
N SER A 16 19.61 -4.05 -0.18
CA SER A 16 19.96 -4.19 -1.59
C SER A 16 21.47 -4.39 -1.72
N GLN A 17 21.89 -5.64 -1.96
CA GLN A 17 23.27 -5.89 -2.38
C GLN A 17 23.50 -5.24 -3.76
N LYS A 18 24.52 -4.38 -3.76
CA LYS A 18 25.03 -3.63 -4.90
C LYS A 18 25.69 -4.61 -5.88
N SER A 19 25.06 -4.93 -7.00
CA SER A 19 25.74 -5.56 -8.14
C SER A 19 26.03 -4.50 -9.21
N ASP A 20 27.31 -4.29 -9.47
CA ASP A 20 27.82 -3.45 -10.55
C ASP A 20 27.23 -3.83 -11.91
N GLY A 21 26.77 -2.83 -12.65
CA GLY A 21 26.72 -2.83 -14.10
C GLY A 21 25.58 -3.60 -14.75
N LEU A 22 24.50 -2.90 -15.09
CA LEU A 22 23.93 -2.79 -16.45
C LEU A 22 22.62 -1.99 -16.40
N CYS A 23 22.58 -0.92 -17.18
CA CYS A 23 21.37 -0.14 -17.42
C CYS A 23 20.32 -1.02 -18.12
N GLY A 24 19.11 -1.10 -17.54
CA GLY A 24 17.96 -1.76 -18.16
C GLY A 24 17.14 -2.59 -17.18
N GLY A 25 16.56 -1.96 -16.15
CA GLY A 25 15.63 -2.63 -15.24
C GLY A 25 14.26 -2.81 -15.88
N GLY A 26 14.14 -3.71 -16.86
CA GLY A 26 12.85 -4.23 -17.31
C GLY A 26 12.28 -5.14 -16.22
N PHE A 27 11.21 -4.72 -15.56
CA PHE A 27 10.45 -5.57 -14.65
C PHE A 27 9.56 -6.51 -15.48
N SER A 28 10.08 -7.68 -15.82
CA SER A 28 9.30 -8.76 -16.43
C SER A 28 8.55 -9.50 -15.32
N ILE A 29 7.23 -9.27 -15.22
CA ILE A 29 6.36 -10.16 -14.45
C ILE A 29 6.13 -11.39 -15.30
N GLU A 30 6.86 -12.47 -15.02
CA GLU A 30 6.60 -13.76 -15.62
C GLU A 30 5.29 -14.31 -15.01
N ASN A 31 4.29 -14.50 -15.88
CA ASN A 31 2.96 -15.02 -15.54
C ASN A 31 3.09 -16.42 -14.91
N GLY A 32 3.16 -16.49 -13.57
CA GLY A 32 3.30 -17.78 -12.89
C GLY A 32 3.50 -17.74 -11.38
N ALA A 33 2.89 -16.81 -10.64
CA ALA A 33 2.94 -16.83 -9.17
C ALA A 33 1.63 -16.28 -8.57
N GLY A 34 0.79 -17.20 -8.11
CA GLY A 34 -0.49 -16.93 -7.45
C GLY A 34 -0.28 -16.22 -6.12
N ASP A 35 -1.13 -15.23 -5.86
CA ASP A 35 -1.33 -14.46 -4.62
C ASP A 35 -0.13 -13.69 -4.03
N ASP A 36 1.05 -14.31 -3.89
CA ASP A 36 2.23 -13.68 -3.29
C ASP A 36 2.79 -12.52 -4.13
N THR A 37 2.69 -12.60 -5.45
CA THR A 37 3.12 -11.51 -6.36
C THR A 37 2.19 -10.31 -6.28
N TYR A 38 0.88 -10.53 -6.22
CA TYR A 38 -0.11 -9.46 -6.09
C TYR A 38 0.01 -8.77 -4.73
N LEU A 39 0.23 -9.54 -3.66
CA LEU A 39 0.49 -8.98 -2.34
C LEU A 39 1.79 -8.16 -2.32
N ALA A 40 2.88 -8.68 -2.89
CA ALA A 40 4.13 -7.94 -2.99
C ALA A 40 3.96 -6.61 -3.75
N LEU A 41 3.14 -6.61 -4.81
CA LEU A 41 2.84 -5.41 -5.58
C LEU A 41 2.03 -4.38 -4.76
N LEU A 42 1.02 -4.83 -4.02
CA LEU A 42 0.25 -3.98 -3.10
C LEU A 42 1.15 -3.37 -2.02
N LEU A 43 2.02 -4.17 -1.41
CA LEU A 43 2.99 -3.70 -0.42
C LEU A 43 3.94 -2.66 -1.01
N ARG A 44 4.42 -2.88 -2.24
CA ARG A 44 5.31 -1.94 -2.92
C ARG A 44 4.61 -0.63 -3.25
N TYR A 45 3.34 -0.65 -3.60
CA TYR A 45 2.54 0.56 -3.80
C TYR A 45 2.39 1.38 -2.51
N LEU A 46 2.14 0.73 -1.38
CA LEU A 46 2.05 1.42 -0.09
C LEU A 46 3.40 1.99 0.35
N ASP A 47 4.51 1.32 0.02
CA ASP A 47 5.85 1.86 0.20
C ASP A 47 6.08 3.12 -0.64
N VAL A 48 5.64 3.15 -1.91
CA VAL A 48 5.67 4.38 -2.72
C VAL A 48 4.83 5.47 -2.09
N CYS A 49 3.63 5.16 -1.58
CA CYS A 49 2.81 6.14 -0.86
C CYS A 49 3.55 6.72 0.35
N ASN A 50 4.24 5.88 1.14
CA ASN A 50 5.10 6.33 2.25
C ASN A 50 6.23 7.26 1.79
N GLN A 51 6.89 6.96 0.67
CA GLN A 51 7.93 7.83 0.10
C GLN A 51 7.36 9.18 -0.35
N VAL A 52 6.21 9.16 -1.03
CA VAL A 52 5.51 10.37 -1.48
C VAL A 52 5.19 11.27 -0.27
N MET A 53 4.68 10.68 0.81
CA MET A 53 4.38 11.41 2.05
C MET A 53 5.64 11.96 2.71
N ALA A 54 6.67 11.15 2.89
CA ALA A 54 7.92 11.58 3.51
C ALA A 54 8.57 12.75 2.75
N ALA A 55 8.51 12.74 1.41
CA ALA A 55 9.07 13.81 0.59
C ALA A 55 8.22 15.10 0.57
N ASN A 56 6.91 15.02 0.86
CA ASN A 56 5.98 16.14 0.67
C ASN A 56 5.23 16.57 1.94
N CYS A 57 5.47 15.94 3.09
CA CYS A 57 4.80 16.22 4.37
C CYS A 57 4.92 17.68 4.83
N HIS A 58 5.95 18.40 4.37
CA HIS A 58 6.18 19.80 4.69
C HIS A 58 5.69 20.77 3.61
N ARG A 59 5.22 20.29 2.45
CA ARG A 59 4.77 21.12 1.33
C ARG A 59 3.27 21.38 1.41
N PHE A 60 2.88 22.63 1.18
CA PHE A 60 1.48 23.01 0.98
C PHE A 60 1.03 22.60 -0.43
N PRO A 61 -0.21 22.08 -0.65
CA PRO A 61 -1.28 21.81 0.32
C PRO A 61 -1.23 20.42 0.98
N TYR A 62 -0.23 19.60 0.66
CA TYR A 62 -0.15 18.19 1.07
C TYR A 62 -0.12 17.97 2.58
N ARG A 63 0.51 18.89 3.32
CA ARG A 63 0.42 18.90 4.79
C ARG A 63 -1.03 18.95 5.30
N GLN A 64 -1.92 19.69 4.64
CA GLN A 64 -3.32 19.83 5.06
C GLN A 64 -4.16 18.60 4.66
N ILE A 65 -3.94 18.07 3.46
CA ILE A 65 -4.60 16.83 3.01
C ILE A 65 -4.23 15.68 3.94
N TRP A 66 -2.96 15.59 4.33
CA TRP A 66 -2.49 14.56 5.24
C TRP A 66 -3.02 14.74 6.66
N SER A 67 -2.94 15.95 7.23
CA SER A 67 -3.52 16.23 8.55
C SER A 67 -5.02 15.90 8.58
N ALA A 68 -5.77 16.25 7.53
CA ALA A 68 -7.18 15.92 7.43
C ALA A 68 -7.42 14.40 7.32
N GLY A 69 -6.55 13.67 6.59
CA GLY A 69 -6.59 12.22 6.51
C GLY A 69 -6.27 11.53 7.85
N GLU A 70 -5.23 11.98 8.56
CA GLU A 70 -4.89 11.51 9.90
C GLU A 70 -6.03 11.81 10.89
N ASP A 71 -6.59 13.01 10.87
CA ASP A 71 -7.68 13.38 11.78
C ASP A 71 -8.97 12.58 11.48
N ALA A 72 -9.27 12.35 10.20
CA ALA A 72 -10.44 11.56 9.78
C ALA A 72 -10.29 10.05 10.10
N ARG A 73 -9.04 9.55 10.18
CA ARG A 73 -8.78 8.11 10.24
C ARG A 73 -7.83 7.65 11.33
N SER A 74 -7.47 8.51 12.28
CA SER A 74 -6.68 8.12 13.44
C SER A 74 -7.39 6.97 14.19
N GLY A 75 -6.86 5.75 14.04
CA GLY A 75 -7.41 4.54 14.63
C GLY A 75 -8.48 3.80 13.81
N ASN A 76 -8.82 4.26 12.59
CA ASN A 76 -9.80 3.62 11.71
C ASN A 76 -9.10 2.94 10.52
N PRO A 77 -8.96 1.60 10.52
CA PRO A 77 -8.34 0.89 9.42
C PRO A 77 -9.24 0.84 8.19
N VAL A 78 -8.64 0.68 7.02
CA VAL A 78 -9.33 0.39 5.75
C VAL A 78 -8.83 -0.93 5.18
N LEU A 79 -9.72 -1.70 4.58
CA LEU A 79 -9.36 -2.89 3.84
C LEU A 79 -9.13 -2.53 2.37
N LEU A 80 -7.86 -2.46 1.97
CA LEU A 80 -7.51 -2.29 0.55
C LEU A 80 -7.60 -3.64 -0.16
N LEU A 81 -8.24 -3.64 -1.32
CA LEU A 81 -8.43 -4.81 -2.16
C LEU A 81 -7.75 -4.55 -3.50
N LEU A 82 -6.75 -5.34 -3.86
CA LEU A 82 -6.17 -5.32 -5.20
C LEU A 82 -7.04 -6.16 -6.14
N VAL A 83 -7.57 -5.53 -7.18
CA VAL A 83 -8.50 -6.15 -8.12
C VAL A 83 -7.87 -6.28 -9.49
N ASP A 84 -8.00 -7.47 -10.08
CA ASP A 84 -7.71 -7.80 -11.47
C ASP A 84 -8.74 -8.83 -11.94
N GLU A 85 -9.87 -8.36 -12.47
CA GLU A 85 -11.13 -9.10 -12.69
C GLU A 85 -11.82 -9.58 -11.41
N GLU A 86 -11.05 -10.06 -10.44
CA GLU A 86 -11.44 -10.48 -9.09
C GLU A 86 -10.41 -9.99 -8.06
N VAL A 87 -10.70 -10.17 -6.77
CA VAL A 87 -9.75 -9.78 -5.70
C VAL A 87 -8.55 -10.73 -5.72
N LYS A 88 -7.35 -10.18 -5.95
CA LYS A 88 -6.08 -10.92 -6.00
C LYS A 88 -5.21 -10.75 -4.77
N ALA A 89 -5.38 -9.65 -4.03
CA ALA A 89 -4.71 -9.45 -2.76
C ALA A 89 -5.51 -8.50 -1.86
N ALA A 90 -5.28 -8.60 -0.55
CA ALA A 90 -5.91 -7.72 0.42
C ALA A 90 -4.94 -7.34 1.54
N GLY A 91 -5.12 -6.13 2.08
CA GLY A 91 -4.36 -5.67 3.24
C GLY A 91 -5.17 -4.68 4.07
N VAL A 92 -5.14 -4.84 5.39
CA VAL A 92 -5.67 -3.85 6.31
C VAL A 92 -4.63 -2.75 6.47
N VAL A 93 -5.01 -1.54 6.11
CA VAL A 93 -4.15 -0.37 6.13
C VAL A 93 -4.57 0.55 7.27
N THR A 94 -3.60 0.96 8.06
CA THR A 94 -3.77 1.90 9.17
C THR A 94 -2.85 3.10 8.97
N LEU A 95 -3.38 4.30 9.16
CA LEU A 95 -2.59 5.52 9.17
C LEU A 95 -2.04 5.75 10.58
N GLY A 96 -0.74 5.97 10.66
CA GLY A 96 -0.04 6.48 11.85
C GLY A 96 0.52 7.87 11.59
N GLN A 97 1.19 8.45 12.59
CA GLN A 97 1.83 9.76 12.49
C GLN A 97 2.85 9.79 11.33
N ALA A 98 2.43 10.31 10.18
CA ALA A 98 3.16 10.41 8.92
C ALA A 98 3.61 9.07 8.29
N SER A 99 2.91 7.97 8.58
CA SER A 99 3.21 6.68 7.94
C SER A 99 1.97 5.82 7.72
N ILE A 100 2.03 5.00 6.67
CA ILE A 100 1.05 3.98 6.36
C ILE A 100 1.61 2.63 6.81
N SER A 101 0.89 1.96 7.70
CA SER A 101 1.16 0.58 8.12
C SER A 101 0.17 -0.36 7.45
N VAL A 102 0.64 -1.55 7.07
CA VAL A 102 -0.19 -2.56 6.41
C VAL A 102 -0.04 -3.93 7.09
N ASN A 103 -1.17 -4.57 7.34
CA ASN A 103 -1.27 -5.95 7.76
C ASN A 103 -1.86 -6.76 6.60
N PRO A 104 -1.08 -7.62 5.93
CA PRO A 104 -1.59 -8.51 4.89
C PRO A 104 -2.76 -9.35 5.38
N VAL A 105 -3.74 -9.54 4.50
CA VAL A 105 -4.92 -10.36 4.77
C VAL A 105 -4.93 -11.54 3.81
N SER A 106 -5.15 -12.74 4.35
CA SER A 106 -5.39 -13.92 3.52
C SER A 106 -6.76 -13.82 2.85
N LEU A 107 -6.82 -14.08 1.55
CA LEU A 107 -8.08 -14.11 0.78
C LEU A 107 -9.05 -15.16 1.34
N MET A 108 -8.55 -16.25 1.92
CA MET A 108 -9.37 -17.29 2.56
C MET A 108 -10.15 -16.77 3.78
N THR A 109 -9.62 -15.74 4.45
CA THR A 109 -10.22 -15.11 5.64
C THR A 109 -10.91 -13.79 5.34
N LEU A 110 -10.97 -13.38 4.06
CA LEU A 110 -11.51 -12.08 3.66
C LEU A 110 -13.01 -11.96 3.99
N GLY A 111 -13.75 -13.07 3.88
CA GLY A 111 -15.16 -13.15 4.24
C GLY A 111 -15.42 -13.02 5.75
N ASP A 112 -14.45 -13.34 6.60
CA ASP A 112 -14.57 -13.17 8.06
C ASP A 112 -14.34 -11.71 8.50
N ILE A 113 -13.72 -10.91 7.62
CA ILE A 113 -13.51 -9.46 7.78
C ILE A 113 -14.68 -8.67 7.16
N ASP A 114 -15.65 -9.37 6.55
CA ASP A 114 -16.80 -8.76 5.90
C ASP A 114 -17.68 -7.99 6.91
N GLY A 115 -17.96 -6.72 6.59
CA GLY A 115 -18.74 -5.81 7.42
C GLY A 115 -17.99 -5.11 8.57
N ALA A 116 -16.74 -5.46 8.87
CA ALA A 116 -16.00 -4.86 9.98
C ALA A 116 -15.22 -3.58 9.60
N LEU A 117 -14.82 -3.43 8.33
CA LEU A 117 -14.00 -2.32 7.85
C LEU A 117 -14.49 -1.80 6.50
N PRO A 118 -14.34 -0.49 6.21
CA PRO A 118 -14.55 0.04 4.87
C PRO A 118 -13.64 -0.66 3.86
N ARG A 119 -14.19 -1.02 2.71
CA ARG A 119 -13.49 -1.71 1.63
C ARG A 119 -13.20 -0.74 0.51
N TYR A 120 -11.95 -0.69 0.07
CA TYR A 120 -11.55 0.15 -1.05
C TYR A 120 -10.84 -0.67 -2.13
N PRO A 121 -11.47 -0.88 -3.30
CA PRO A 121 -10.83 -1.56 -4.41
C PRO A 121 -9.83 -0.66 -5.12
N ILE A 122 -8.68 -1.22 -5.48
CA ILE A 122 -7.64 -0.59 -6.27
C ILE A 122 -7.29 -1.50 -7.45
N GLU A 123 -7.37 -0.94 -8.65
CA GLU A 123 -7.08 -1.64 -9.90
C GLU A 123 -5.61 -2.02 -10.04
N PHE A 124 -5.34 -3.25 -10.46
CA PHE A 124 -4.00 -3.77 -10.71
C PHE A 124 -3.20 -2.89 -11.68
N GLN A 125 -3.81 -2.48 -12.78
CA GLN A 125 -3.17 -1.61 -13.79
C GLN A 125 -2.78 -0.24 -13.22
N TYR A 126 -3.48 0.25 -12.20
CA TYR A 126 -3.10 1.48 -11.52
C TYR A 126 -1.89 1.25 -10.61
N ILE A 127 -1.93 0.24 -9.74
CA ILE A 127 -0.81 -0.11 -8.85
C ILE A 127 0.47 -0.36 -9.66
N LEU A 128 0.37 -1.14 -10.75
CA LEU A 128 1.51 -1.44 -11.60
C LEU A 128 2.16 -0.16 -12.15
N ARG A 129 1.37 0.79 -12.65
CA ARG A 129 1.87 2.09 -13.14
C ARG A 129 2.56 2.92 -12.05
N VAL A 130 2.05 2.87 -10.81
CA VAL A 130 2.66 3.57 -9.68
C VAL A 130 4.01 2.96 -9.31
N VAL A 131 4.04 1.62 -9.19
CA VAL A 131 5.24 0.87 -8.79
C VAL A 131 6.32 0.91 -9.87
N SER A 132 5.96 0.93 -11.16
CA SER A 132 6.93 0.99 -12.26
C SER A 132 7.59 2.36 -12.44
N ALA A 133 7.04 3.43 -11.87
CA ALA A 133 7.57 4.78 -12.04
C ALA A 133 7.44 5.64 -10.77
N PRO A 134 8.01 5.20 -9.63
CA PRO A 134 7.76 5.82 -8.32
C PRO A 134 8.15 7.29 -8.26
N ASP A 135 9.25 7.67 -8.92
CA ASP A 135 9.76 9.05 -8.94
C ASP A 135 8.73 10.05 -9.49
N LEU A 136 7.91 9.64 -10.46
CA LEU A 136 6.87 10.50 -11.04
C LEU A 136 5.77 10.87 -10.04
N TYR A 137 5.50 9.98 -9.09
CA TYR A 137 4.48 10.16 -8.05
C TYR A 137 5.07 10.81 -6.81
N VAL A 138 6.32 10.52 -6.46
CA VAL A 138 7.04 11.19 -5.37
C VAL A 138 7.23 12.68 -5.68
N ALA A 139 7.55 13.01 -6.94
CA ALA A 139 7.69 14.40 -7.39
C ALA A 139 6.35 15.16 -7.43
N ASP A 140 5.25 14.45 -7.68
CA ASP A 140 3.91 15.02 -7.79
C ASP A 140 2.86 14.13 -7.08
N PRO A 141 2.62 14.36 -5.77
CA PRO A 141 1.71 13.54 -4.97
C PRO A 141 0.26 13.57 -5.47
N SER A 142 -0.14 14.57 -6.26
CA SER A 142 -1.51 14.68 -6.78
C SER A 142 -1.86 13.55 -7.76
N LYS A 143 -0.87 12.84 -8.29
CA LYS A 143 -1.06 11.70 -9.19
C LYS A 143 -1.45 10.42 -8.46
N ILE A 144 -1.25 10.35 -7.14
CA ILE A 144 -1.74 9.24 -6.34
C ILE A 144 -3.23 9.45 -6.09
N ASN A 145 -4.03 8.42 -6.36
CA ASN A 145 -5.39 8.35 -5.86
C ASN A 145 -5.36 8.18 -4.33
N TRP A 146 -5.78 9.23 -3.63
CA TRP A 146 -5.89 9.29 -2.17
C TRP A 146 -7.32 9.06 -1.65
N ASP A 147 -8.28 8.76 -2.52
CA ASP A 147 -9.70 8.62 -2.16
C ASP A 147 -9.90 7.50 -1.13
N TRP A 148 -9.00 6.50 -1.14
CA TRP A 148 -9.00 5.44 -0.14
C TRP A 148 -8.71 5.92 1.28
N LEU A 149 -8.22 7.15 1.49
CA LEU A 149 -8.12 7.81 2.80
C LEU A 149 -9.47 8.34 3.31
N GLN A 150 -10.48 8.45 2.45
CA GLN A 150 -11.80 9.01 2.76
C GLN A 150 -12.93 7.96 2.81
N ALA A 151 -12.64 6.71 2.42
CA ALA A 151 -13.58 5.59 2.38
C ALA A 151 -14.20 5.18 3.74
#